data_AF-A0A1B0BKL3-F1
#
_entry.id   AF-A0A1B0BKL3-F1
#
_cell.length_a   1.000
_cell.length_b   1.000
_cell.length_c   1.000
_cell.angle_alpha   90.00
_cell.angle_beta   90.00
_cell.angle_gamma   90.00
#
_symmetry.space_group_name_H-M   'P 1'
#
loop_
_entity.id
_entity.type
_entity.pdbx_description
1 polymer ?
#
loop_
_entity_poly.entity_id
_entity_poly.type
_entity_poly.pdbx_seq_one_letter_code
_entity_poly.pdbx_strand_id
1 'polypeptide(L)'
;MKFICSAFYPRLAKILFDDGRAMTGLRYAVYRKVLQKDHFLITHGSSAIIGCNMLQLVTEEEYLCDKHKIFLREYGKPAIYCLDHLMRLSDDLIAHCAGRNVKPTQIAMHYVNPKQLYDSAYIPPLH
;
A
#
# COMPACT_ATOMS: atom_id res chain seq x y z
N MET A 1 0.08 8.16 -11.20
CA MET A 1 0.47 6.76 -11.01
C MET A 1 -0.63 5.87 -11.55
N LYS A 2 -0.30 4.73 -12.13
CA LYS A 2 -1.25 3.76 -12.70
C LYS A 2 -1.42 2.58 -11.76
N PHE A 3 -2.65 2.16 -11.53
CA PHE A 3 -3.00 0.96 -10.78
C PHE A 3 -2.38 -0.29 -11.42
N ILE A 4 -1.87 -1.19 -10.58
CA ILE A 4 -1.43 -2.53 -10.99
C ILE A 4 -2.43 -3.55 -10.47
N CYS A 5 -2.59 -3.63 -9.15
CA CYS A 5 -3.48 -4.59 -8.52
C CYS A 5 -3.87 -4.14 -7.11
N SER A 6 -4.91 -4.78 -6.57
CA SER A 6 -5.23 -4.76 -5.15
C SER A 6 -5.35 -6.19 -4.63
N ALA A 7 -4.93 -6.40 -3.40
CA ALA A 7 -4.92 -7.70 -2.75
C ALA A 7 -5.04 -7.55 -1.23
N PHE A 8 -5.01 -8.67 -0.53
CA PHE A 8 -5.03 -8.72 0.93
C PHE A 8 -3.63 -8.95 1.49
N TYR A 9 -3.31 -8.22 2.56
CA TYR A 9 -2.00 -8.26 3.18
C TYR A 9 -1.70 -9.68 3.71
N PRO A 10 -0.61 -10.32 3.26
CA PRO A 10 -0.38 -11.72 3.55
C PRO A 10 0.04 -11.93 5.01
N ARG A 11 -0.47 -12.99 5.63
CA ARG A 11 -0.09 -13.38 7.01
C ARG A 11 1.41 -13.66 7.15
N LEU A 12 1.98 -14.33 6.16
CA LEU A 12 3.40 -14.68 6.12
C LEU A 12 4.30 -13.44 6.18
N ALA A 13 3.90 -12.34 5.52
CA ALA A 13 4.64 -11.09 5.57
C ALA A 13 4.77 -10.55 7.01
N LYS A 14 3.68 -10.59 7.78
CA LYS A 14 3.70 -10.13 9.18
C LYS A 14 4.65 -10.96 10.05
N ILE A 15 4.66 -12.29 9.86
CA ILE A 15 5.50 -13.20 10.64
C ILE A 15 6.98 -13.09 10.24
N LEU A 16 7.26 -13.04 8.94
CA LEU A 16 8.63 -13.07 8.43
C LEU A 16 9.37 -11.74 8.60
N PHE A 17 8.63 -10.62 8.62
CA PHE A 17 9.20 -9.28 8.63
C PHE A 17 8.86 -8.47 9.89
N ASP A 18 8.21 -9.09 10.89
CA ASP A 18 7.73 -8.45 12.13
C ASP A 18 7.01 -7.10 11.86
N ASP A 19 6.19 -7.09 10.81
CA ASP A 19 5.57 -5.85 10.37
C ASP A 19 4.43 -5.44 11.31
N GLY A 20 4.75 -4.51 12.21
CA GLY A 20 3.81 -3.86 13.12
C GLY A 20 2.94 -2.78 12.46
N ARG A 21 3.07 -2.54 11.14
CA ARG A 21 2.36 -1.46 10.44
C ARG A 21 1.15 -1.91 9.64
N ALA A 22 0.93 -3.20 9.39
CA ALA A 22 -0.29 -3.66 8.72
C ALA A 22 -0.87 -4.91 9.39
N MET A 23 -2.20 -4.98 9.42
CA MET A 23 -2.92 -6.17 9.89
C MET A 23 -2.99 -7.22 8.77
N THR A 24 -2.93 -8.50 9.13
CA THR A 24 -3.23 -9.60 8.19
C THR A 24 -4.62 -9.38 7.59
N GLY A 25 -4.75 -9.56 6.28
CA GLY A 25 -6.04 -9.37 5.60
C GLY A 25 -6.43 -7.91 5.38
N LEU A 26 -5.59 -6.94 5.76
CA LEU A 26 -5.80 -5.55 5.39
C LEU A 26 -5.69 -5.40 3.86
N ARG A 27 -6.63 -4.70 3.22
CA ARG A 27 -6.51 -4.45 1.77
C ARG A 27 -5.34 -3.50 1.50
N TYR A 28 -4.56 -3.83 0.48
CA TYR A 28 -3.56 -2.96 -0.09
C TYR A 28 -3.73 -2.84 -1.60
N ALA A 29 -3.20 -1.77 -2.18
CA ALA A 29 -3.12 -1.58 -3.62
C ALA A 29 -1.72 -1.14 -4.03
N VAL A 30 -1.26 -1.62 -5.18
CA VAL A 30 0.03 -1.26 -5.77
C VAL A 30 -0.19 -0.38 -6.98
N TYR A 31 0.48 0.76 -6.96
CA TYR A 31 0.52 1.75 -8.03
C TYR A 31 1.95 1.90 -8.53
N ARG A 32 2.09 2.19 -9.83
CA ARG A 32 3.37 2.46 -10.47
C ARG A 32 3.39 3.85 -11.08
N LYS A 33 4.50 4.58 -10.97
CA LYS A 33 4.64 5.85 -11.72
C LYS A 33 4.60 5.58 -13.22
N VAL A 34 3.94 6.48 -13.97
CA VAL A 34 3.72 6.31 -15.42
C VAL A 34 5.03 6.50 -16.18
N LEU A 35 5.81 7.52 -15.81
CA LEU A 35 7.08 7.86 -16.44
C LEU A 35 8.26 7.07 -15.85
N GLN A 36 8.25 6.78 -14.55
CA GLN A 36 9.26 5.99 -13.85
C GLN A 36 8.71 4.62 -13.47
N LYS A 37 8.86 3.61 -14.34
CA LYS A 37 8.22 2.29 -14.18
C LYS A 37 8.79 1.43 -13.04
N ASP A 38 9.89 1.88 -12.47
CA ASP A 38 10.63 1.32 -11.35
C ASP A 38 10.28 1.99 -10.01
N HIS A 39 9.39 2.99 -10.01
CA HIS A 39 8.90 3.66 -8.81
C HIS A 39 7.48 3.18 -8.47
N PHE A 40 7.30 2.71 -7.24
CA PHE A 40 6.06 2.11 -6.78
C PHE A 40 5.51 2.82 -5.53
N LEU A 41 4.19 2.82 -5.42
CA LEU A 41 3.46 3.22 -4.23
C LEU A 41 2.57 2.04 -3.81
N ILE A 42 2.71 1.63 -2.56
CA ILE A 42 1.86 0.63 -1.92
C ILE A 42 1.00 1.37 -0.91
N THR A 43 -0.32 1.37 -1.10
CA THR A 43 -1.25 2.03 -0.18
C THR A 43 -2.06 1.00 0.59
N HIS A 44 -2.15 1.20 1.91
CA HIS A 44 -2.84 0.32 2.84
C HIS A 44 -4.07 1.02 3.42
N GLY A 45 -5.16 0.27 3.50
CA GLY A 45 -6.41 0.78 4.04
C GLY A 45 -7.09 1.81 3.12
N SER A 46 -8.38 2.01 3.40
CA SER A 46 -9.37 2.83 2.69
C SER A 46 -9.67 2.47 1.23
N SER A 47 -10.95 2.16 1.03
CA SER A 47 -11.65 1.99 -0.25
C SER A 47 -11.58 3.21 -1.17
N ALA A 48 -11.32 4.41 -0.66
CA ALA A 48 -11.34 5.64 -1.48
C ALA A 48 -10.19 5.69 -2.49
N ILE A 49 -9.05 5.06 -2.16
CA ILE A 49 -7.93 4.91 -3.11
C ILE A 49 -7.95 3.52 -3.74
N ILE A 50 -8.29 2.48 -2.97
CA ILE A 50 -8.30 1.09 -3.44
C ILE A 50 -9.43 0.90 -4.47
N GLY A 51 -9.12 1.17 -5.73
CA GLY A 51 -10.07 1.17 -6.85
C GLY A 51 -9.78 2.23 -7.92
N CYS A 52 -8.97 3.25 -7.61
CA CYS A 52 -8.57 4.26 -8.59
C CYS A 52 -7.70 3.63 -9.67
N ASN A 53 -8.02 3.84 -10.95
CA ASN A 53 -7.16 3.40 -12.05
C ASN A 53 -5.93 4.29 -12.19
N MET A 54 -6.12 5.59 -11.98
CA MET A 54 -5.11 6.62 -12.00
C MET A 54 -5.13 7.38 -10.69
N LEU A 55 -3.99 7.42 -10.01
CA LEU A 55 -3.82 8.12 -8.75
C LEU A 55 -2.76 9.21 -8.90
N GLN A 56 -3.07 10.43 -8.50
CA GLN A 56 -2.09 11.52 -8.38
C GLN A 56 -2.07 12.03 -6.95
N LEU A 57 -0.89 12.02 -6.35
CA LEU A 57 -0.64 12.65 -5.05
C LEU A 57 -0.60 14.17 -5.27
N VAL A 58 -1.43 14.91 -4.53
CA VAL A 58 -1.37 16.38 -4.49
C VAL A 58 -0.67 16.80 -3.20
N THR A 59 -1.14 16.29 -2.06
CA THR A 59 -0.52 16.40 -0.73
C THR A 59 -0.66 15.08 0.02
N GLU A 60 -0.10 14.96 1.22
CA GLU A 60 -0.25 13.74 2.05
C GLU A 60 -1.72 13.41 2.39
N GLU A 61 -2.59 14.41 2.42
CA GLU A 61 -4.02 14.27 2.74
C GLU A 61 -4.93 14.35 1.49
N GLU A 62 -4.41 14.83 0.36
CA GLU A 62 -5.19 15.14 -0.84
C GLU A 62 -4.67 14.38 -2.07
N TYR A 63 -5.59 13.67 -2.73
CA TYR A 63 -5.28 12.89 -3.93
C TYR A 63 -6.31 13.14 -5.02
N LEU A 64 -5.90 12.93 -6.27
CA LEU A 64 -6.80 12.81 -7.41
C LEU A 64 -6.90 11.34 -7.81
N CYS A 65 -8.08 10.76 -7.63
CA CYS A 65 -8.48 9.43 -8.05
C CYS A 65 -9.28 9.53 -9.35
N ASP A 66 -8.74 9.10 -10.48
CA ASP A 66 -9.42 9.21 -11.78
C ASP A 66 -9.97 10.62 -12.05
N LYS A 67 -9.15 11.64 -11.71
CA LYS A 67 -9.45 13.09 -11.77
C LYS A 67 -10.46 13.60 -10.72
N HIS A 68 -10.99 12.74 -9.86
CA HIS A 68 -11.85 13.12 -8.74
C HIS A 68 -11.02 13.36 -7.49
N LYS A 69 -11.31 14.47 -6.81
CA LYS A 69 -10.62 14.86 -5.60
C LYS A 69 -11.10 14.02 -4.43
N ILE A 70 -10.16 13.43 -3.69
CA ILE A 70 -10.42 12.68 -2.45
C ILE A 70 -9.57 13.24 -1.31
N PHE A 71 -10.16 13.31 -0.12
CA PHE A 71 -9.50 13.76 1.10
C PHE A 71 -9.40 12.60 2.08
N LEU A 72 -8.17 12.23 2.42
CA LEU A 72 -7.90 11.09 3.30
C LEU A 72 -8.08 11.40 4.77
N ARG A 73 -8.11 12.69 5.14
CA ARG A 73 -8.30 13.12 6.53
C ARG A 73 -9.61 12.61 7.15
N GLU A 74 -10.64 12.37 6.33
CA GLU A 74 -11.90 11.76 6.75
C GLU A 74 -11.74 10.30 7.21
N TYR A 75 -10.66 9.63 6.79
CA TYR A 75 -10.39 8.22 7.05
C TYR A 75 -9.30 7.99 8.11
N GLY A 76 -8.63 9.05 8.57
CA GLY A 76 -7.57 8.96 9.57
C GLY A 76 -6.49 10.03 9.45
N LYS A 77 -5.29 9.71 9.93
CA LYS A 77 -4.08 10.51 9.73
C LYS A 77 -3.17 9.79 8.74
N PRO A 78 -3.31 10.05 7.43
CA PRO A 78 -2.50 9.36 6.43
C PRO A 78 -1.01 9.61 6.68
N ALA A 79 -0.19 8.59 6.47
CA ALA A 79 1.26 8.68 6.57
C ALA A 79 1.89 8.00 5.37
N ILE A 80 2.82 8.68 4.70
CA ILE A 80 3.64 8.13 3.61
C ILE A 80 5.07 7.98 4.10
N TYR A 81 5.64 6.80 3.87
CA TYR A 81 7.05 6.51 4.15
C TYR A 81 7.74 6.12 2.85
N CYS A 82 8.74 6.91 2.45
CA CYS A 82 9.69 6.50 1.43
C CYS A 82 10.65 5.48 2.05
N LEU A 83 10.80 4.32 1.40
CA LEU A 83 11.75 3.31 1.85
C LEU A 83 13.13 3.65 1.28
N ASP A 84 14.07 3.99 2.16
CA ASP A 84 15.45 4.31 1.80
C ASP A 84 16.29 3.06 1.48
N HIS A 85 15.77 1.88 1.81
CA HIS A 85 16.36 0.57 1.52
C HIS A 85 15.28 -0.41 1.06
N LEU A 86 15.66 -1.31 0.15
CA LEU A 86 14.77 -2.36 -0.35
C LEU A 86 14.37 -3.29 0.79
N MET A 87 13.12 -3.18 1.23
CA MET A 87 12.54 -4.11 2.18
C MET A 87 11.96 -5.28 1.39
N ARG A 88 12.43 -6.51 1.67
CA ARG A 88 11.92 -7.74 1.02
C ARG A 88 10.39 -7.82 1.04
N LEU A 89 9.77 -7.36 2.11
CA LEU A 89 8.33 -7.25 2.25
C LEU A 89 7.67 -6.47 1.10
N SER A 90 8.14 -5.25 0.83
CA SER A 90 7.53 -4.43 -0.22
C SER A 90 7.83 -4.98 -1.61
N ASP A 91 8.99 -5.62 -1.82
CA ASP A 91 9.30 -6.34 -3.04
C ASP A 91 8.32 -7.50 -3.28
N ASP A 92 7.99 -8.28 -2.23
CA ASP A 92 7.03 -9.39 -2.31
C ASP A 92 5.62 -8.92 -2.66
N LEU A 93 5.16 -7.82 -2.04
CA LEU A 93 3.85 -7.21 -2.34
C LEU A 93 3.78 -6.70 -3.78
N ILE A 94 4.85 -6.08 -4.27
CA ILE A 94 4.92 -5.60 -5.66
C ILE A 94 4.98 -6.80 -6.62
N ALA A 95 5.80 -7.80 -6.32
CA ALA A 95 5.96 -8.99 -7.16
C ALA A 95 4.64 -9.77 -7.31
N HIS A 96 3.89 -9.89 -6.21
CA HIS A 96 2.54 -10.46 -6.24
C HIS A 96 1.64 -9.71 -7.22
N CYS A 97 1.55 -8.39 -7.10
CA CYS A 97 0.72 -7.59 -8.01
C CYS A 97 1.22 -7.57 -9.46
N ALA A 98 2.54 -7.60 -9.67
CA ALA A 98 3.13 -7.56 -11.00
C ALA A 98 3.11 -8.93 -11.71
N GLY A 99 2.83 -10.02 -10.99
CA GLY A 99 2.90 -11.40 -11.49
C GLY A 99 4.32 -11.86 -11.84
N ARG A 100 5.34 -11.11 -11.40
CA ARG A 100 6.77 -11.37 -11.66
C ARG A 100 7.63 -10.59 -10.69
N ASN A 101 8.88 -11.02 -10.54
CA ASN A 101 9.87 -10.23 -9.80
C ASN A 101 10.16 -8.92 -10.52
N VAL A 102 10.19 -7.83 -9.75
CA VAL A 102 10.50 -6.48 -10.23
C VAL A 102 11.63 -5.94 -9.35
N LYS A 103 12.48 -5.11 -9.94
CA LYS A 103 13.55 -4.40 -9.22
C LYS A 103 13.15 -2.93 -9.08
N PRO A 104 12.44 -2.56 -8.01
CA PRO A 104 12.10 -1.17 -7.78
C PRO A 104 13.34 -0.35 -7.43
N THR A 105 13.38 0.90 -7.86
CA THR A 105 14.40 1.89 -7.48
C THR A 105 13.90 2.81 -6.36
N GLN A 106 12.58 2.96 -6.25
CA GLN A 106 11.94 3.72 -5.19
C GLN A 106 10.60 3.09 -4.82
N ILE A 107 10.37 2.94 -3.51
CA ILE A 107 9.11 2.44 -2.98
C ILE A 107 8.60 3.43 -1.92
N ALA A 108 7.32 3.78 -2.01
CA ALA A 108 6.61 4.47 -0.95
C ALA A 108 5.53 3.56 -0.36
N MET A 109 5.47 3.49 0.97
CA MET A 109 4.43 2.80 1.73
C MET A 109 3.51 3.85 2.34
N HIS A 110 2.24 3.82 1.98
CA HIS A 110 1.22 4.73 2.47
C HIS A 110 0.21 4.00 3.37
N TYR A 111 -0.16 4.62 4.49
CA TYR A 111 -1.08 4.08 5.48
C TYR A 111 -2.14 5.13 5.83
N VAL A 112 -3.41 4.85 5.54
CA VAL A 112 -4.50 5.85 5.70
C VAL A 112 -4.91 6.06 7.17
N ASN A 113 -4.92 4.99 7.96
CA ASN A 113 -5.25 5.06 9.38
C ASN A 113 -4.23 4.32 10.24
N PRO A 114 -3.32 5.05 10.94
CA PRO A 114 -2.32 4.48 11.82
C PRO A 114 -2.89 3.60 12.94
N LYS A 115 -4.15 3.81 13.33
CA LYS A 115 -4.81 3.03 14.38
C LYS A 115 -5.35 1.68 13.91
N GLN A 116 -5.60 1.51 12.61
CA GLN A 116 -5.92 0.21 11.99
C GLN A 116 -4.66 -0.59 11.65
N LEU A 117 -3.49 -0.13 12.10
CA LEU A 117 -2.20 -0.79 11.88
C LEU A 117 -1.80 -1.71 13.05
N TYR A 118 -2.52 -1.60 14.17
CA TYR A 118 -2.32 -2.42 15.35
C TYR A 118 -3.56 -3.26 15.61
N ASP A 119 -3.40 -4.58 15.61
CA ASP A 119 -4.29 -5.46 16.36
C ASP A 119 -3.47 -6.21 17.40
N SER A 120 -3.92 -6.12 18.65
CA SER A 120 -3.46 -7.00 19.72
C SER A 120 -4.09 -8.36 19.47
N ALA A 121 -3.37 -9.25 18.79
CA ALA A 121 -3.63 -10.69 18.79
C ALA A 121 -4.91 -11.21 18.09
N TYR A 122 -5.28 -10.71 16.91
CA TYR A 122 -6.21 -11.45 16.04
C TYR A 122 -5.47 -12.33 15.01
N ILE A 123 -5.55 -13.64 15.23
CA ILE A 123 -5.13 -14.68 14.29
C ILE A 123 -6.40 -15.38 13.77
N PRO A 124 -6.85 -15.13 12.53
CA PRO A 124 -7.96 -15.89 11.96
C PRO A 124 -7.56 -17.35 11.69
N PRO A 125 -8.50 -18.30 11.80
CA PRO A 125 -8.24 -19.72 11.57
C PRO A 125 -7.87 -19.99 10.10
N LEU A 126 -7.03 -21.02 9.90
CA LEU A 126 -6.68 -21.54 8.58
C LEU A 126 -7.89 -22.31 8.03
N HIS A 127 -8.33 -21.95 6.82
CA HIS A 127 -9.23 -22.76 6.01
C HIS A 127 -8.43 -23.48 4.92
#